data_AF-A0A1G4M778-F1
#
_entry.id   AF-A0A1G4M778-F1
#
_cell.length_a   1.000
_cell.length_b   1.000
_cell.length_c   1.000
_cell.angle_alpha   90.00
_cell.angle_beta   90.00
_cell.angle_gamma   90.00
#
_symmetry.space_group_name_H-M   'P 1'
#
loop_
_entity.id
_entity.type
_entity.pdbx_description
1 polymer ?
#
loop_
_entity_poly.entity_id
_entity_poly.type
_entity_poly.pdbx_seq_one_letter_code
_entity_poly.pdbx_strand_id
1 'polypeptide(L)'
;MGGINSGGQVYPFTDALRKEHQLYLLKHALLIASDPQLSLGPLDEPPERIPQLPEYIIRERLSDTKDSYVLGKGDQQGESKIDKNGRLQGSRQYLFPTFTMPNRQSTLYALVHDVMEALQEKTDESHFLQKYLQLYPLKASEEEMSFLVSENLVSAGTKDIIFVTAKSVFMLFGAKVIVGGTRIVDDYWEQVVRKQGFLPHHRVFIIPHKILETLKTLRPKLNKIQPNVVEDRTNFVGESPYPTIAEQPSSELRQEYARECSSGQHLTLIIPGQNIDGSLELSSRFKVPKYHSKNSMQTALAANAQDTPISLLPYHQTGPQVGHSEASRKSSSRLLGDILDHPVGEKSVNQEEFKSNVSEGSLLGALLSINGWKFDSLPITTGKTDSGYYSARGLPFYEPETLLPRLKNLTPNDVNEMEHVHDAVYFNKGIQKIRKGRRDKWLRYWQYKAGIPIGMTKRATDSILKNHLSSILNHVDTETNFNEAKNMEEVYITKRIPNANFLGNSNITGLKPPYVSDN
;
A
#
# COMPACT_ATOMS: atom_id res chain seq x y z
N MET A 1 8.65 52.84 50.72
CA MET A 1 7.26 52.97 51.19
C MET A 1 6.77 51.56 51.49
N GLY A 2 6.47 51.28 52.77
CA GLY A 2 6.11 49.95 53.24
C GLY A 2 4.74 49.52 52.73
N GLY A 3 4.69 48.40 52.02
CA GLY A 3 3.46 47.72 51.64
C GLY A 3 2.88 47.00 52.85
N ILE A 4 1.65 47.33 53.18
CA ILE A 4 0.82 46.75 54.23
C ILE A 4 0.75 45.23 54.01
N ASN A 5 1.04 44.43 55.04
CA ASN A 5 0.82 42.97 55.03
C ASN A 5 -0.65 42.68 54.71
N SER A 6 -0.96 42.38 53.44
CA SER A 6 -2.22 41.80 53.00
C SER A 6 -2.27 40.36 53.49
N GLY A 7 -3.03 40.07 54.54
CA GLY A 7 -3.03 38.76 55.22
C GLY A 7 -3.53 37.56 54.40
N GLY A 8 -3.81 37.70 53.11
CA GLY A 8 -4.15 36.59 52.20
C GLY A 8 -2.89 35.95 51.60
N GLN A 9 -2.94 34.65 51.29
CA GLN A 9 -1.81 33.91 50.73
C GLN A 9 -2.25 33.11 49.51
N VAL A 10 -1.44 33.13 48.45
CA VAL A 10 -1.66 32.35 47.23
C VAL A 10 -0.69 31.17 47.14
N TYR A 11 -1.21 30.03 46.73
CA TYR A 11 -0.50 28.78 46.50
C TYR A 11 -0.63 28.42 45.00
N PRO A 12 0.38 28.75 44.17
CA PRO A 12 0.27 28.62 42.73
C PRO A 12 0.45 27.18 42.23
N PHE A 13 -0.24 26.83 41.15
CA PHE A 13 0.04 25.62 40.37
C PHE A 13 1.24 25.87 39.44
N THR A 14 2.43 25.51 39.91
CA THR A 14 3.69 25.80 39.21
C THR A 14 3.90 24.94 37.96
N ASP A 15 4.74 25.41 37.03
CA ASP A 15 5.13 24.66 35.83
C ASP A 15 5.81 23.33 36.14
N ALA A 16 6.49 23.21 37.28
CA ALA A 16 7.09 21.96 37.73
C ALA A 16 6.02 20.90 38.02
N LEU A 17 4.97 21.27 38.77
CA LEU A 17 3.81 20.40 39.04
C LEU A 17 3.05 20.05 37.75
N ARG A 18 2.94 21.00 36.82
CA ARG A 18 2.35 20.75 35.50
C ARG A 18 3.11 19.67 34.73
N LYS A 19 4.44 19.74 34.69
CA LYS A 19 5.29 18.72 34.04
C LYS A 19 5.22 17.37 34.75
N GLU A 20 5.18 17.37 36.08
CA GLU A 20 5.00 16.16 36.88
C GLU A 20 3.66 15.47 36.55
N HIS A 21 2.56 16.24 36.50
CA HIS A 21 1.27 15.74 36.09
C HIS A 21 1.30 15.13 34.68
N GLN A 22 1.89 15.84 33.71
CA GLN A 22 2.03 15.34 32.34
C GLN A 22 2.84 14.04 32.26
N LEU A 23 3.92 13.93 33.05
CA LEU A 23 4.73 12.72 33.14
C LEU A 23 3.91 11.56 33.73
N TYR A 24 3.12 11.81 34.77
CA TYR A 24 2.21 10.83 35.33
C TYR A 24 1.19 10.35 34.29
N LEU A 25 0.54 11.27 33.57
CA LEU A 25 -0.42 10.94 32.51
C LEU A 25 0.22 10.06 31.43
N LEU A 26 1.44 10.36 31.00
CA LEU A 26 2.16 9.57 30.01
C LEU A 26 2.47 8.15 30.52
N LYS A 27 3.00 8.03 31.74
CA LYS A 27 3.30 6.72 32.37
C LYS A 27 2.04 5.88 32.54
N HIS A 28 0.97 6.51 33.00
CA HIS A 28 -0.31 5.83 33.21
C HIS A 28 -0.93 5.41 31.87
N ALA A 29 -0.91 6.27 30.85
CA ALA A 29 -1.36 5.93 29.50
C ALA A 29 -0.57 4.75 28.91
N LEU A 30 0.76 4.70 29.09
CA LEU A 30 1.59 3.58 28.65
C LEU A 30 1.15 2.24 29.25
N LEU A 31 0.75 2.26 30.52
CA LEU A 31 0.30 1.09 31.25
C LEU A 31 -1.07 0.60 30.76
N ILE A 32 -2.03 1.52 30.61
CA ILE A 32 -3.44 1.16 30.35
C ILE A 32 -3.84 1.12 28.87
N ALA A 33 -3.05 1.67 27.95
CA ALA A 33 -3.47 1.86 26.55
C ALA A 33 -3.84 0.59 25.77
N SER A 34 -3.49 -0.60 26.28
CA SER A 34 -3.86 -1.87 25.64
C SER A 34 -4.99 -2.61 26.33
N ASP A 35 -5.42 -2.15 27.50
CA ASP A 35 -6.46 -2.79 28.29
C ASP A 35 -7.70 -1.90 28.30
N PRO A 36 -8.76 -2.25 27.53
CA PRO A 36 -10.00 -1.49 27.47
C PRO A 36 -10.70 -1.35 28.83
N GLN A 37 -10.54 -2.32 29.73
CA GLN A 37 -11.16 -2.27 31.06
C GLN A 37 -10.49 -1.20 31.93
N LEU A 38 -9.18 -1.04 31.79
CA LEU A 38 -8.42 -0.02 32.52
C LEU A 38 -8.54 1.36 31.88
N SER A 39 -8.55 1.42 30.54
CA SER A 39 -8.68 2.67 29.79
C SER A 39 -10.07 3.28 29.89
N LEU A 40 -11.13 2.50 30.05
CA LEU A 40 -12.52 3.00 30.13
C LEU A 40 -12.85 3.90 28.93
N GLY A 41 -12.69 3.37 27.72
CA GLY A 41 -12.94 4.07 26.45
C GLY A 41 -11.70 4.76 25.83
N PRO A 42 -11.91 5.64 24.83
CA PRO A 42 -10.85 6.38 24.14
C PRO A 42 -10.06 7.31 25.07
N LEU A 43 -8.73 7.35 24.92
CA LEU A 43 -7.83 8.05 25.85
C LEU A 43 -7.95 9.59 25.81
N ASP A 44 -8.35 10.14 24.67
CA ASP A 44 -8.61 11.56 24.41
C ASP A 44 -10.01 12.03 24.81
N GLU A 45 -10.88 11.12 25.19
CA GLU A 45 -12.24 11.41 25.66
C GLU A 45 -12.39 11.18 27.17
N PRO A 46 -13.43 11.76 27.83
CA PRO A 46 -13.76 11.43 29.21
C PRO A 46 -13.93 9.92 29.43
N PRO A 47 -13.49 9.36 30.57
CA PRO A 47 -13.74 7.96 30.89
C PRO A 47 -15.23 7.63 30.84
N GLU A 48 -15.60 6.55 30.13
CA GLU A 48 -16.99 6.12 29.96
C GLU A 48 -17.66 5.79 31.30
N ARG A 49 -16.86 5.38 32.28
CA ARG A 49 -17.31 5.02 33.62
C ARG A 49 -16.74 5.98 34.66
N ILE A 50 -17.63 6.69 35.36
CA ILE A 50 -17.28 7.67 36.41
C ILE A 50 -17.94 7.23 37.73
N PRO A 51 -17.27 7.36 38.89
CA PRO A 51 -17.84 6.99 40.18
C PRO A 51 -19.06 7.85 40.54
N GLN A 52 -20.09 7.21 41.08
CA GLN A 52 -21.30 7.85 41.59
C GLN A 52 -21.11 8.21 43.06
N LEU A 53 -20.97 9.48 43.37
CA LEU A 53 -20.66 9.95 44.72
C LEU A 53 -21.94 10.26 45.52
N PRO A 54 -21.95 10.05 46.84
CA PRO A 54 -23.12 10.37 47.66
C PRO A 54 -23.33 11.88 47.75
N GLU A 55 -24.58 12.29 47.98
CA GLU A 55 -24.83 13.63 48.51
C GLU A 55 -24.32 13.71 49.95
N TYR A 56 -23.42 14.65 50.20
CA TYR A 56 -22.68 14.78 51.45
C TYR A 56 -22.98 16.07 52.22
N ILE A 57 -23.88 16.91 51.69
CA ILE A 57 -24.23 18.20 52.29
C ILE A 57 -25.70 18.25 52.74
N ILE A 58 -26.00 19.19 53.63
CA ILE A 58 -27.36 19.62 53.99
C ILE A 58 -27.53 21.04 53.43
N ARG A 59 -28.22 21.17 52.31
CA ARG A 59 -28.28 22.43 51.52
C ARG A 59 -28.95 23.58 52.26
N GLU A 60 -29.88 23.27 53.16
CA GLU A 60 -30.65 24.26 53.91
C GLU A 60 -29.80 24.93 55.01
N ARG A 61 -28.58 24.46 55.26
CA ARG A 61 -27.71 24.95 56.34
C ARG A 61 -26.34 25.30 55.82
N LEU A 62 -25.87 26.49 56.17
CA LEU A 62 -24.49 26.92 55.94
C LEU A 62 -23.61 26.59 57.16
N SER A 63 -22.34 26.32 56.90
CA SER A 63 -21.30 26.18 57.91
C SER A 63 -21.17 27.45 58.76
N ASP A 64 -20.52 27.36 59.92
CA ASP A 64 -20.31 28.50 60.84
C ASP A 64 -19.64 29.71 60.15
N THR A 65 -18.73 29.47 59.21
CA THR A 65 -18.05 30.54 58.44
C THR A 65 -18.90 31.09 57.28
N LYS A 66 -20.07 30.49 57.00
CA LYS A 66 -20.96 30.80 55.87
C LYS A 66 -20.32 30.68 54.48
N ASP A 67 -19.28 29.86 54.35
CA ASP A 67 -18.54 29.65 53.10
C ASP A 67 -18.88 28.34 52.37
N SER A 68 -19.60 27.44 53.04
CA SER A 68 -19.94 26.12 52.53
C SER A 68 -21.24 25.62 53.14
N TYR A 69 -21.82 24.58 52.55
CA TYR A 69 -22.93 23.87 53.17
C TYR A 69 -22.44 23.00 54.35
N VAL A 70 -23.32 22.75 55.32
CA VAL A 70 -23.01 21.82 56.42
C VAL A 70 -22.83 20.40 55.85
N LEU A 71 -21.75 19.74 56.24
CA LEU A 71 -21.47 18.36 55.86
C LEU A 71 -22.41 17.40 56.61
N GLY A 72 -23.24 16.65 55.89
CA GLY A 72 -24.13 15.60 56.42
C GLY A 72 -23.50 14.21 56.41
N LYS A 73 -22.47 13.98 55.59
CA LYS A 73 -21.69 12.73 55.53
C LYS A 73 -20.22 13.05 55.36
N GLY A 74 -19.36 12.14 55.83
CA GLY A 74 -17.92 12.17 55.59
C GLY A 74 -17.37 10.76 55.40
N ASP A 75 -16.14 10.68 54.88
CA ASP A 75 -15.39 9.42 54.76
C ASP A 75 -14.14 9.52 55.62
N GLN A 76 -13.90 8.51 56.46
CA GLN A 76 -12.76 8.49 57.38
C GLN A 76 -11.41 8.56 56.65
N GLN A 77 -11.28 7.88 55.51
CA GLN A 77 -10.06 7.93 54.71
C GLN A 77 -9.94 9.28 54.00
N GLY A 78 -11.05 9.83 53.50
CA GLY A 78 -11.09 11.18 52.93
C GLY A 78 -10.59 12.26 53.90
N GLU A 79 -11.07 12.26 55.15
CA GLU A 79 -10.65 13.21 56.19
C GLU A 79 -9.18 13.04 56.61
N SER A 80 -8.55 11.89 56.34
CA SER A 80 -7.10 11.73 56.56
C SER A 80 -6.23 12.41 55.49
N LYS A 81 -6.83 12.78 54.34
CA LYS A 81 -6.13 13.35 53.18
C LYS A 81 -6.30 14.86 53.05
N ILE A 82 -7.22 15.46 53.81
CA ILE A 82 -7.51 16.88 53.76
C ILE A 82 -7.89 17.38 55.15
N ASP A 83 -7.39 18.54 55.54
CA ASP A 83 -7.80 19.15 56.81
C ASP A 83 -9.16 19.87 56.70
N LYS A 84 -9.65 20.38 57.84
CA LYS A 84 -10.90 21.16 57.91
C LYS A 84 -10.88 22.45 57.07
N ASN A 85 -9.71 22.98 56.78
CA ASN A 85 -9.50 24.24 56.08
C ASN A 85 -9.33 24.04 54.57
N GLY A 86 -9.26 22.80 54.08
CA GLY A 86 -9.07 22.47 52.68
C GLY A 86 -7.62 22.27 52.25
N ARG A 87 -6.66 22.18 53.20
CA ARG A 87 -5.26 21.87 52.89
C ARG A 87 -5.08 20.35 52.79
N LEU A 88 -4.56 19.92 51.65
CA LEU A 88 -4.26 18.52 51.39
C LEU A 88 -3.10 18.04 52.26
N GLN A 89 -3.17 16.78 52.70
CA GLN A 89 -2.19 16.12 53.55
C GLN A 89 -1.28 15.20 52.72
N GLY A 90 -0.04 15.03 53.20
CA GLY A 90 1.00 14.24 52.52
C GLY A 90 1.62 15.00 51.35
N SER A 91 1.90 14.29 50.24
CA SER A 91 2.50 14.87 49.02
C SER A 91 1.47 15.35 47.99
N ARG A 92 0.20 15.45 48.36
CA ARG A 92 -0.88 15.81 47.45
C ARG A 92 -0.89 17.32 47.19
N GLN A 93 -1.08 17.69 45.94
CA GLN A 93 -1.17 19.08 45.48
C GLN A 93 -2.35 19.23 44.53
N TYR A 94 -2.98 20.40 44.53
CA TYR A 94 -4.07 20.71 43.60
C TYR A 94 -3.54 20.98 42.18
N LEU A 95 -4.37 20.69 41.18
CA LEU A 95 -4.09 20.98 39.76
C LEU A 95 -4.33 22.46 39.36
N PHE A 96 -4.70 23.30 40.31
CA PHE A 96 -5.03 24.70 40.12
C PHE A 96 -4.50 25.54 41.28
N PRO A 97 -4.36 26.87 41.10
CA PRO A 97 -4.04 27.79 42.17
C PRO A 97 -5.09 27.74 43.28
N THR A 98 -4.62 27.76 44.53
CA THR A 98 -5.49 27.90 45.70
C THR A 98 -5.04 29.07 46.54
N PHE A 99 -5.93 29.67 47.32
CA PHE A 99 -5.60 30.88 48.07
C PHE A 99 -6.44 31.04 49.33
N THR A 100 -5.97 31.87 50.26
CA THR A 100 -6.73 32.35 51.42
C THR A 100 -7.02 33.84 51.25
N MET A 101 -8.23 34.27 51.60
CA MET A 101 -8.59 35.69 51.51
C MET A 101 -8.10 36.47 52.74
N PRO A 102 -7.76 37.77 52.60
CA PRO A 102 -7.33 38.60 53.74
C PRO A 102 -8.34 38.66 54.89
N ASN A 103 -9.63 38.62 54.59
CA ASN A 103 -10.75 38.63 55.54
C ASN A 103 -11.18 37.21 56.00
N ARG A 104 -10.68 36.13 55.37
CA ARG A 104 -11.02 34.71 55.65
C ARG A 104 -9.78 33.83 55.57
N GLN A 105 -8.76 34.14 56.38
CA GLN A 105 -7.41 33.58 56.25
C GLN A 105 -7.29 32.08 56.59
N SER A 106 -8.28 31.52 57.29
CA SER A 106 -8.22 30.12 57.74
C SER A 106 -8.58 29.13 56.63
N THR A 107 -9.47 29.50 55.71
CA THR A 107 -10.04 28.59 54.71
C THR A 107 -9.34 28.75 53.37
N LEU A 108 -9.04 27.62 52.73
CA LEU A 108 -8.46 27.57 51.39
C LEU A 108 -9.58 27.56 50.33
N TYR A 109 -9.48 28.44 49.34
CA TYR A 109 -10.43 28.59 48.25
C TYR A 109 -9.76 28.32 46.90
N ALA A 110 -10.60 28.06 45.90
CA ALA A 110 -10.22 27.94 44.50
C ALA A 110 -11.22 28.71 43.63
N LEU A 111 -10.74 29.34 42.56
CA LEU A 111 -11.60 29.96 41.55
C LEU A 111 -12.37 28.86 40.81
N VAL A 112 -13.66 29.10 40.53
CA VAL A 112 -14.49 28.12 39.81
C VAL A 112 -13.94 27.87 38.40
N HIS A 113 -13.56 28.93 37.68
CA HIS A 113 -12.85 28.87 36.40
C HIS A 113 -11.67 27.88 36.41
N ASP A 114 -10.75 28.00 37.38
CA ASP A 114 -9.53 27.18 37.40
C ASP A 114 -9.82 25.71 37.71
N VAL A 115 -10.83 25.45 38.56
CA VAL A 115 -11.33 24.09 38.81
C VAL A 115 -11.90 23.49 37.53
N MET A 116 -12.68 24.25 36.76
CA MET A 116 -13.24 23.80 35.48
C MET A 116 -12.16 23.52 34.45
N GLU A 117 -11.14 24.37 34.35
CA GLU A 117 -9.98 24.16 33.46
C GLU A 117 -9.26 22.85 33.81
N ALA A 118 -8.99 22.61 35.10
CA ALA A 118 -8.35 21.37 35.55
C ALA A 118 -9.19 20.11 35.26
N LEU A 119 -10.52 20.22 35.32
CA LEU A 119 -11.46 19.15 34.97
C LEU A 119 -11.71 19.03 33.45
N GLN A 120 -11.20 19.95 32.64
CA GLN A 120 -11.46 20.09 31.21
C GLN A 120 -12.96 20.25 30.88
N GLU A 121 -13.72 20.87 31.78
CA GLU A 121 -15.14 21.19 31.57
C GLU A 121 -15.25 22.42 30.66
N LYS A 122 -16.00 22.29 29.55
CA LYS A 122 -16.12 23.33 28.51
C LYS A 122 -17.38 24.19 28.61
N THR A 123 -18.18 23.98 29.65
CA THR A 123 -19.41 24.77 29.90
C THR A 123 -19.07 26.12 30.52
N ASP A 124 -20.07 26.97 30.73
CA ASP A 124 -19.90 28.17 31.56
C ASP A 124 -19.96 27.82 33.06
N GLU A 125 -19.55 28.78 33.91
CA GLU A 125 -19.53 28.60 35.37
C GLU A 125 -20.92 28.37 35.95
N SER A 126 -21.94 29.00 35.37
CA SER A 126 -23.33 28.90 35.85
C SER A 126 -23.89 27.49 35.67
N HIS A 127 -23.74 26.90 34.47
CA HIS A 127 -24.14 25.53 34.20
C HIS A 127 -23.29 24.52 35.00
N PHE A 128 -22.00 24.80 35.20
CA PHE A 128 -21.14 23.97 36.05
C PHE A 128 -21.66 23.92 37.49
N LEU A 129 -21.99 25.07 38.08
CA LEU A 129 -22.54 25.15 39.44
C LEU A 129 -23.95 24.55 39.55
N GLN A 130 -24.77 24.66 38.50
CA GLN A 130 -26.07 23.99 38.44
C GLN A 130 -25.95 22.47 38.33
N LYS A 131 -24.91 21.95 37.65
CA LYS A 131 -24.59 20.52 37.59
C LYS A 131 -24.06 20.01 38.94
N TYR A 132 -23.25 20.80 39.62
CA TYR A 132 -22.58 20.45 40.86
C TYR A 132 -23.12 21.26 42.06
N LEU A 133 -24.41 21.08 42.35
CA LEU A 133 -25.15 21.82 43.38
C LEU A 133 -24.60 21.66 44.82
N GLN A 134 -23.67 20.72 45.03
CA GLN A 134 -23.01 20.52 46.31
C GLN A 134 -21.90 21.55 46.60
N LEU A 135 -21.51 22.32 45.58
CA LEU A 135 -20.61 23.46 45.72
C LEU A 135 -21.43 24.69 46.12
N TYR A 136 -21.02 25.38 47.18
CA TYR A 136 -21.60 26.67 47.55
C TYR A 136 -20.81 27.80 46.88
N PRO A 137 -21.40 28.51 45.90
CA PRO A 137 -20.70 29.58 45.19
C PRO A 137 -20.61 30.85 46.03
N LEU A 138 -19.40 31.37 46.20
CA LEU A 138 -19.13 32.66 46.84
C LEU A 138 -18.79 33.68 45.75
N LYS A 139 -19.44 34.84 45.81
CA LYS A 139 -19.10 35.99 44.97
C LYS A 139 -18.09 36.87 45.69
N ALA A 140 -17.04 37.26 44.99
CA ALA A 140 -16.02 38.14 45.55
C ALA A 140 -16.56 39.54 45.84
N SER A 141 -16.29 40.06 47.03
CA SER A 141 -16.50 41.46 47.38
C SER A 141 -15.50 42.38 46.67
N GLU A 142 -15.71 43.70 46.69
CA GLU A 142 -14.78 44.65 46.07
C GLU A 142 -13.34 44.58 46.65
N GLU A 143 -13.22 44.34 47.96
CA GLU A 143 -11.94 44.14 48.63
C GLU A 143 -11.27 42.82 48.22
N GLU A 144 -12.03 41.73 48.17
CA GLU A 144 -11.56 40.41 47.73
C GLU A 144 -11.15 40.43 46.25
N MET A 145 -11.91 41.13 45.41
CA MET A 145 -11.57 41.35 44.00
C MET A 145 -10.26 42.11 43.85
N SER A 146 -10.05 43.16 44.65
CA SER A 146 -8.80 43.93 44.63
C SER A 146 -7.60 43.06 45.00
N PHE A 147 -7.76 42.15 45.96
CA PHE A 147 -6.74 41.16 46.31
C PHE A 147 -6.46 40.18 45.16
N LEU A 148 -7.49 39.56 44.58
CA LEU A 148 -7.34 38.59 43.49
C LEU A 148 -6.64 39.20 42.26
N VAL A 149 -6.92 40.47 41.94
CA VAL A 149 -6.23 41.20 40.88
C VAL A 149 -4.79 41.51 41.26
N SER A 150 -4.53 41.94 42.50
CA SER A 150 -3.17 42.27 42.95
C SER A 150 -2.22 41.07 42.96
N GLU A 151 -2.75 39.87 43.21
CA GLU A 151 -2.00 38.61 43.20
C GLU A 151 -1.97 37.94 41.81
N ASN A 152 -2.49 38.60 40.77
CA ASN A 152 -2.59 38.09 39.40
C ASN A 152 -3.35 36.76 39.26
N LEU A 153 -4.28 36.46 40.17
CA LEU A 153 -5.21 35.33 40.03
C LEU A 153 -6.31 35.63 39.01
N VAL A 154 -6.66 36.92 38.87
CA VAL A 154 -7.69 37.39 37.95
C VAL A 154 -7.19 38.64 37.23
N SER A 155 -7.49 38.77 35.93
CA SER A 155 -7.17 39.96 35.14
C SER A 155 -7.93 41.21 35.60
N ALA A 156 -7.30 42.37 35.47
CA ALA A 156 -7.96 43.65 35.76
C ALA A 156 -9.18 43.87 34.86
N GLY A 157 -10.32 44.21 35.46
CA GLY A 157 -11.59 44.48 34.75
C GLY A 157 -12.56 43.30 34.69
N THR A 158 -12.17 42.10 35.13
CA THR A 158 -13.10 40.97 35.26
C THR A 158 -14.11 41.24 36.37
N LYS A 159 -15.40 40.96 36.10
CA LYS A 159 -16.51 41.10 37.05
C LYS A 159 -17.10 39.73 37.37
N ASP A 160 -17.84 39.65 38.47
CA ASP A 160 -18.59 38.46 38.87
C ASP A 160 -17.74 37.20 39.09
N ILE A 161 -16.59 37.34 39.75
CA ILE A 161 -15.74 36.20 40.10
C ILE A 161 -16.42 35.33 41.16
N ILE A 162 -16.50 34.03 40.87
CA ILE A 162 -17.01 33.01 41.77
C ILE A 162 -15.87 32.12 42.24
N PHE A 163 -15.82 31.89 43.55
CA PHE A 163 -14.90 30.94 44.17
C PHE A 163 -15.64 30.01 45.12
N VAL A 164 -14.99 28.89 45.44
CA VAL A 164 -15.52 27.83 46.30
C VAL A 164 -14.44 27.35 47.25
N THR A 165 -14.82 26.74 48.38
CA THR A 165 -13.83 26.14 49.29
C THR A 165 -13.13 24.95 48.63
N ALA A 166 -11.81 24.86 48.76
CA ALA A 166 -11.01 23.76 48.20
C ALA A 166 -11.39 22.39 48.80
N LYS A 167 -11.86 22.36 50.07
CA LYS A 167 -12.39 21.15 50.70
C LYS A 167 -13.58 20.57 49.93
N SER A 168 -14.57 21.41 49.62
CA SER A 168 -15.76 20.98 48.86
C SER A 168 -15.40 20.47 47.46
N VAL A 169 -14.44 21.12 46.80
CA VAL A 169 -13.93 20.67 45.49
C VAL A 169 -13.30 19.28 45.58
N PHE A 170 -12.44 19.04 46.58
CA PHE A 170 -11.81 17.73 46.76
C PHE A 170 -12.81 16.64 47.15
N MET A 171 -13.80 16.95 48.01
CA MET A 171 -14.85 16.01 48.37
C MET A 171 -15.69 15.58 47.15
N LEU A 172 -15.91 16.49 46.21
CA LEU A 172 -16.74 16.22 45.03
C LEU A 172 -15.97 15.57 43.87
N PHE A 173 -14.70 15.90 43.67
CA PHE A 173 -13.94 15.43 42.50
C PHE A 173 -12.81 14.46 42.81
N GLY A 174 -12.37 14.39 44.07
CA GLY A 174 -11.35 13.44 44.54
C GLY A 174 -10.07 13.51 43.71
N ALA A 175 -9.67 12.35 43.16
CA ALA A 175 -8.44 12.23 42.40
C ALA A 175 -8.38 13.14 41.16
N LYS A 176 -9.53 13.59 40.61
CA LYS A 176 -9.57 14.41 39.39
C LYS A 176 -8.98 15.82 39.56
N VAL A 177 -8.84 16.31 40.80
CA VAL A 177 -8.31 17.66 41.08
C VAL A 177 -6.90 17.63 41.69
N ILE A 178 -6.31 16.44 41.79
CA ILE A 178 -4.99 16.21 42.40
C ILE A 178 -3.95 15.99 41.30
N VAL A 179 -2.77 16.59 41.48
CA VAL A 179 -1.60 16.37 40.62
C VAL A 179 -1.26 14.88 40.62
N GLY A 180 -1.49 14.23 39.48
CA GLY A 180 -1.21 12.80 39.32
C GLY A 180 -2.17 11.90 40.12
N GLY A 181 -3.39 12.37 40.38
CA GLY A 181 -4.37 11.64 41.18
C GLY A 181 -4.65 10.23 40.68
N THR A 182 -4.57 9.27 41.61
CA THR A 182 -4.85 7.85 41.36
C THR A 182 -6.25 7.51 41.89
N ARG A 183 -7.02 6.74 41.12
CA ARG A 183 -8.37 6.34 41.53
C ARG A 183 -8.31 5.55 42.84
N ILE A 184 -9.31 5.69 43.71
CA ILE A 184 -9.34 5.19 45.10
C ILE A 184 -8.32 5.89 46.00
N VAL A 185 -7.02 5.81 45.69
CA VAL A 185 -5.94 6.29 46.58
C VAL A 185 -6.02 7.80 46.83
N ASP A 186 -6.45 8.59 45.85
CA ASP A 186 -6.57 10.04 45.96
C ASP A 186 -8.01 10.54 45.91
N ASP A 187 -9.00 9.64 45.88
CA ASP A 187 -10.39 10.02 46.05
C ASP A 187 -10.72 10.28 47.52
N TYR A 188 -11.61 11.24 47.79
CA TYR A 188 -12.14 11.45 49.14
C TYR A 188 -13.03 10.26 49.57
N TRP A 189 -13.91 9.78 48.68
CA TRP A 189 -14.88 8.71 48.96
C TRP A 189 -14.36 7.30 48.61
N GLU A 190 -13.27 6.86 49.22
CA GLU A 190 -12.62 5.59 48.88
C GLU A 190 -13.55 4.38 48.91
N GLN A 191 -14.31 4.23 49.99
CA GLN A 191 -15.12 3.03 50.20
C GLN A 191 -16.25 2.94 49.18
N VAL A 192 -16.82 4.09 48.80
CA VAL A 192 -17.88 4.18 47.80
C VAL A 192 -17.34 3.81 46.42
N VAL A 193 -16.21 4.39 46.02
CA VAL A 193 -15.55 4.12 44.74
C VAL A 193 -15.14 2.64 44.64
N ARG A 194 -14.59 2.06 45.72
CA ARG A 194 -14.23 0.65 45.79
C ARG A 194 -15.44 -0.29 45.68
N LYS A 195 -16.55 0.02 46.38
CA LYS A 195 -17.80 -0.77 46.29
C LYS A 195 -18.40 -0.77 44.89
N GLN A 196 -18.15 0.27 44.10
CA GLN A 196 -18.55 0.32 42.70
C GLN A 196 -17.63 -0.49 41.78
N GLY A 197 -16.59 -1.15 42.30
CA GLY A 197 -15.69 -2.00 41.50
C GLY A 197 -14.66 -1.21 40.70
N PHE A 198 -14.33 0.01 41.14
CA PHE A 198 -13.14 0.68 40.62
C PHE A 198 -11.86 0.04 41.20
N LEU A 199 -10.76 0.18 40.48
CA LEU A 199 -9.42 -0.25 40.85
C LEU A 199 -8.48 0.96 40.77
N PRO A 200 -7.33 0.95 41.46
CA PRO A 200 -6.37 2.06 41.42
C PRO A 200 -5.86 2.41 40.02
N HIS A 201 -5.80 1.42 39.13
CA HIS A 201 -5.31 1.58 37.76
C HIS A 201 -6.35 2.09 36.76
N HIS A 202 -7.61 2.30 37.18
CA HIS A 202 -8.61 2.89 36.28
C HIS A 202 -8.29 4.35 35.96
N ARG A 203 -8.47 4.70 34.69
CA ARG A 203 -8.22 6.06 34.19
C ARG A 203 -9.03 7.11 34.94
N VAL A 204 -8.34 8.17 35.37
CA VAL A 204 -8.94 9.34 36.03
C VAL A 204 -9.11 10.51 35.06
N PHE A 205 -8.08 10.76 34.24
CA PHE A 205 -7.93 11.96 33.43
C PHE A 205 -8.11 11.67 31.94
N ILE A 206 -8.52 12.71 31.22
CA ILE A 206 -8.43 12.77 29.76
C ILE A 206 -6.97 13.01 29.38
N ILE A 207 -6.46 12.28 28.39
CA ILE A 207 -5.07 12.39 27.96
C ILE A 207 -4.97 13.41 26.82
N PRO A 208 -4.22 14.52 26.99
CA PRO A 208 -4.06 15.53 25.95
C PRO A 208 -3.40 14.97 24.69
N HIS A 209 -3.78 15.50 23.53
CA HIS A 209 -3.25 15.08 22.21
C HIS A 209 -1.72 15.05 22.15
N LYS A 210 -1.04 16.04 22.75
CA LYS A 210 0.44 16.08 22.79
C LYS A 210 1.06 14.85 23.47
N ILE A 211 0.43 14.36 24.54
CA ILE A 211 0.86 13.16 25.27
C ILE A 211 0.55 11.92 24.43
N LEU A 212 -0.60 11.88 23.75
CA LEU A 212 -0.94 10.78 22.85
C LEU A 212 0.02 10.66 21.67
N GLU A 213 0.44 11.77 21.06
CA GLU A 213 1.48 11.75 20.02
C GLU A 213 2.79 11.17 20.55
N THR A 214 3.19 11.59 21.76
CA THR A 214 4.38 11.03 22.43
C THR A 214 4.21 9.53 22.70
N LEU A 215 3.03 9.10 23.15
CA LEU A 215 2.68 7.70 23.38
C LEU A 215 2.80 6.87 22.09
N LYS A 216 2.29 7.39 20.97
CA LYS A 216 2.41 6.76 19.64
C LYS A 216 3.86 6.61 19.21
N THR A 217 4.70 7.61 19.48
CA THR A 217 6.16 7.54 19.23
C THR A 217 6.83 6.47 20.09
N LEU A 218 6.49 6.39 21.38
CA LEU A 218 7.07 5.40 22.30
C LEU A 218 6.56 3.98 22.03
N ARG A 219 5.33 3.83 21.54
CA ARG A 219 4.68 2.53 21.31
C ARG A 219 4.05 2.43 19.92
N PRO A 220 4.87 2.21 18.87
CA PRO A 220 4.42 2.25 17.47
C PRO A 220 3.41 1.15 17.10
N LYS A 221 3.31 0.06 17.90
CA LYS A 221 2.32 -1.00 17.68
C LYS A 221 0.87 -0.51 17.80
N LEU A 222 0.60 0.52 18.61
CA LEU A 222 -0.75 1.08 18.78
C LEU A 222 -1.27 1.73 17.48
N ASN A 223 -0.39 2.20 16.60
CA ASN A 223 -0.77 2.83 15.32
C ASN A 223 -1.23 1.83 14.25
N LYS A 224 -0.95 0.52 14.39
CA LYS A 224 -1.23 -0.48 13.36
C LYS A 224 -2.66 -1.04 13.39
N ILE A 225 -3.50 -0.59 14.32
CA ILE A 225 -4.86 -1.13 14.55
C ILE A 225 -5.90 -0.46 13.64
N GLN A 226 -5.53 0.46 12.74
CA GLN A 226 -6.42 0.73 11.61
C GLN A 226 -6.36 -0.48 10.68
N PRO A 227 -7.45 -1.26 10.53
CA PRO A 227 -7.46 -2.33 9.57
C PRO A 227 -7.28 -1.65 8.22
N ASN A 228 -6.13 -1.88 7.59
CA ASN A 228 -6.03 -1.73 6.15
C ASN A 228 -7.07 -2.69 5.58
N VAL A 229 -8.27 -2.16 5.29
CA VAL A 229 -9.23 -2.79 4.40
C VAL A 229 -8.54 -2.78 3.05
N VAL A 230 -7.67 -3.76 2.84
CA VAL A 230 -7.14 -4.08 1.53
C VAL A 230 -8.34 -4.65 0.80
N GLU A 231 -9.06 -3.78 0.10
CA GLU A 231 -10.04 -4.21 -0.88
C GLU A 231 -9.30 -5.14 -1.86
N ASP A 232 -9.61 -6.44 -1.81
CA ASP A 232 -9.05 -7.48 -2.66
C ASP A 232 -9.56 -7.26 -4.10
N ARG A 233 -9.03 -6.24 -4.78
CA ARG A 233 -9.35 -5.87 -6.15
C ARG A 233 -8.45 -6.57 -7.16
N THR A 234 -8.28 -7.88 -7.06
CA THR A 234 -7.59 -8.63 -8.11
C THR A 234 -8.44 -9.77 -8.63
N ASN A 235 -9.40 -9.43 -9.50
CA ASN A 235 -9.98 -10.37 -10.46
C ASN A 235 -8.90 -10.71 -11.50
N PHE A 236 -7.90 -11.48 -11.09
CA PHE A 236 -6.87 -11.99 -11.97
C PHE A 236 -7.44 -13.19 -12.74
N VAL A 237 -7.62 -13.03 -14.04
CA VAL A 237 -7.97 -14.13 -14.94
C VAL A 237 -6.68 -14.60 -15.60
N GLY A 238 -6.25 -15.82 -15.26
CA GLY A 238 -5.03 -16.40 -15.82
C GLY A 238 -5.14 -16.62 -17.33
N GLU A 239 -4.01 -16.54 -18.03
CA GLU A 239 -3.95 -16.86 -19.46
C GLU A 239 -4.14 -18.38 -19.69
N SER A 240 -4.74 -18.73 -20.83
CA SER A 240 -4.89 -20.13 -21.26
C SER A 240 -3.54 -20.75 -21.66
N PRO A 241 -3.24 -22.01 -21.29
CA PRO A 241 -1.97 -22.67 -21.61
C PRO A 241 -1.86 -23.15 -23.06
N TYR A 242 -2.99 -23.44 -23.72
CA TYR A 242 -3.06 -24.01 -25.08
C TYR A 242 -2.28 -23.26 -26.18
N PRO A 243 -2.26 -21.91 -26.23
CA PRO A 243 -1.46 -21.19 -27.24
C PRO A 243 0.05 -21.21 -26.98
N THR A 244 0.49 -21.69 -25.81
CA THR A 244 1.91 -21.68 -25.42
C THR A 244 2.51 -23.09 -25.36
N ILE A 245 1.73 -24.09 -25.00
CA ILE A 245 2.22 -25.43 -24.63
C ILE A 245 1.70 -26.47 -25.60
N ALA A 246 2.62 -27.20 -26.22
CA ALA A 246 2.34 -28.37 -27.04
C ALA A 246 2.51 -29.63 -26.19
N GLU A 247 1.38 -30.21 -25.76
CA GLU A 247 1.33 -31.51 -25.08
C GLU A 247 -0.03 -32.20 -25.32
N GLN A 248 -0.12 -33.49 -24.99
CA GLN A 248 -1.42 -34.20 -24.97
C GLN A 248 -2.22 -33.76 -23.72
N PRO A 249 -3.32 -32.99 -23.85
CA PRO A 249 -4.07 -32.47 -22.71
C PRO A 249 -4.76 -33.57 -21.89
N SER A 250 -5.29 -34.61 -22.54
CA SER A 250 -5.99 -35.70 -21.84
C SER A 250 -5.04 -36.45 -20.91
N SER A 251 -5.47 -36.62 -19.67
CA SER A 251 -4.72 -37.37 -18.67
C SER A 251 -4.88 -38.88 -18.89
N GLU A 252 -6.04 -39.28 -19.40
CA GLU A 252 -6.48 -40.65 -19.63
C GLU A 252 -5.65 -41.27 -20.74
N LEU A 253 -5.52 -40.58 -21.88
CA LEU A 253 -4.67 -41.03 -22.99
C LEU A 253 -3.19 -41.14 -22.59
N ARG A 254 -2.69 -40.21 -21.74
CA ARG A 254 -1.32 -40.28 -21.22
C ARG A 254 -1.11 -41.49 -20.30
N GLN A 255 -2.09 -41.81 -19.45
CA GLN A 255 -2.05 -42.98 -18.59
C GLN A 255 -2.16 -44.28 -19.38
N GLU A 256 -3.00 -44.33 -20.41
CA GLU A 256 -3.12 -45.48 -21.31
C GLU A 256 -1.82 -45.76 -22.06
N TYR A 257 -1.24 -44.73 -22.69
CA TYR A 257 0.08 -44.84 -23.33
C TYR A 257 1.16 -45.31 -22.34
N ALA A 258 1.17 -44.80 -21.11
CA ALA A 258 2.11 -45.25 -20.09
C ALA A 258 1.92 -46.73 -19.72
N ARG A 259 0.66 -47.21 -19.65
CA ARG A 259 0.34 -48.62 -19.40
C ARG A 259 0.78 -49.52 -20.55
N GLU A 260 0.43 -49.19 -21.78
CA GLU A 260 0.87 -49.93 -22.99
C GLU A 260 2.41 -50.01 -23.05
N CYS A 261 3.08 -48.89 -22.82
CA CYS A 261 4.54 -48.82 -22.77
C CYS A 261 5.13 -49.70 -21.65
N SER A 262 4.57 -49.65 -20.44
CA SER A 262 5.05 -50.45 -19.30
C SER A 262 4.85 -51.97 -19.49
N SER A 263 3.83 -52.36 -20.24
CA SER A 263 3.52 -53.76 -20.53
C SER A 263 4.25 -54.30 -21.76
N GLY A 264 4.96 -53.45 -22.50
CA GLY A 264 5.65 -53.82 -23.75
C GLY A 264 4.69 -54.12 -24.91
N GLN A 265 3.46 -53.63 -24.86
CA GLN A 265 2.48 -53.79 -25.93
C GLN A 265 2.75 -52.82 -27.09
N HIS A 266 2.15 -53.09 -28.26
CA HIS A 266 2.25 -52.19 -29.40
C HIS A 266 1.51 -50.88 -29.11
N LEU A 267 2.22 -49.76 -29.20
CA LEU A 267 1.66 -48.43 -28.96
C LEU A 267 0.67 -48.06 -30.07
N THR A 268 -0.60 -47.91 -29.72
CA THR A 268 -1.64 -47.50 -30.68
C THR A 268 -1.67 -45.98 -30.88
N LEU A 269 -1.25 -45.24 -29.86
CA LEU A 269 -1.26 -43.78 -29.80
C LEU A 269 0.17 -43.23 -29.74
N ILE A 270 0.44 -42.17 -30.53
CA ILE A 270 1.71 -41.43 -30.46
C ILE A 270 1.50 -40.20 -29.57
N ILE A 271 2.18 -40.16 -28.43
CA ILE A 271 2.17 -39.00 -27.53
C ILE A 271 3.50 -38.26 -27.64
N PRO A 272 3.51 -37.00 -28.15
CA PRO A 272 4.73 -36.21 -28.22
C PRO A 272 5.19 -35.75 -26.84
N GLY A 273 6.49 -35.46 -26.73
CA GLY A 273 7.05 -34.78 -25.56
C GLY A 273 6.51 -33.36 -25.39
N GLN A 274 6.55 -32.86 -24.16
CA GLN A 274 6.03 -31.53 -23.81
C GLN A 274 6.99 -30.42 -24.25
N ASN A 275 6.52 -29.43 -25.00
CA ASN A 275 7.34 -28.30 -25.44
C ASN A 275 6.54 -26.99 -25.57
N ILE A 276 7.21 -25.87 -25.82
CA ILE A 276 6.54 -24.66 -26.27
C ILE A 276 6.12 -24.78 -27.73
N ASP A 277 4.98 -24.17 -28.07
CA ASP A 277 4.49 -24.10 -29.44
C ASP A 277 5.27 -23.06 -30.28
N GLY A 278 5.38 -23.32 -31.59
CA GLY A 278 6.00 -22.46 -32.59
C GLY A 278 7.28 -23.01 -33.21
N SER A 279 7.39 -22.86 -34.54
CA SER A 279 8.52 -23.29 -35.37
C SER A 279 9.43 -22.12 -35.77
N LEU A 280 10.64 -22.42 -36.27
CA LEU A 280 11.60 -21.41 -36.71
C LEU A 280 12.12 -21.74 -38.11
N GLU A 281 11.50 -21.16 -39.13
CA GLU A 281 11.94 -21.30 -40.52
C GLU A 281 12.85 -20.13 -40.92
N LEU A 282 14.17 -20.30 -40.78
CA LEU A 282 15.14 -19.23 -40.97
C LEU A 282 15.28 -18.80 -42.44
N SER A 283 15.43 -19.76 -43.35
CA SER A 283 15.68 -19.51 -44.77
C SER A 283 14.47 -18.95 -45.52
N SER A 284 13.26 -19.20 -45.03
CA SER A 284 12.03 -18.65 -45.63
C SER A 284 11.84 -17.18 -45.25
N ARG A 285 12.27 -16.78 -44.05
CA ARG A 285 12.08 -15.44 -43.48
C ARG A 285 13.25 -14.48 -43.67
N PHE A 286 14.49 -14.98 -43.65
CA PHE A 286 15.70 -14.18 -43.84
C PHE A 286 16.32 -14.51 -45.19
N LYS A 287 16.22 -13.55 -46.11
CA LYS A 287 16.80 -13.66 -47.46
C LYS A 287 17.80 -12.53 -47.65
N VAL A 288 18.92 -12.87 -48.27
CA VAL A 288 19.97 -11.91 -48.64
C VAL A 288 19.35 -10.77 -49.47
N PRO A 289 19.55 -9.51 -49.07
CA PRO A 289 19.11 -8.37 -49.87
C PRO A 289 19.86 -8.36 -51.20
N LYS A 290 19.17 -8.02 -52.29
CA LYS A 290 19.77 -7.95 -53.62
C LYS A 290 19.89 -6.49 -54.03
N TYR A 291 21.11 -6.01 -54.14
CA TYR A 291 21.48 -4.65 -54.53
C TYR A 291 21.94 -4.54 -55.98
N HIS A 292 21.97 -5.65 -56.72
CA HIS A 292 22.35 -5.67 -58.12
C HIS A 292 21.21 -6.19 -59.03
N SER A 293 21.17 -5.74 -60.29
CA SER A 293 20.29 -6.34 -61.29
C SER A 293 20.82 -7.72 -61.74
N LYS A 294 20.00 -8.48 -62.47
CA LYS A 294 20.31 -9.85 -62.91
C LYS A 294 21.66 -9.98 -63.62
N ASN A 295 22.06 -8.96 -64.38
CA ASN A 295 23.25 -9.00 -65.23
C ASN A 295 24.39 -8.07 -64.74
N SER A 296 24.16 -7.22 -63.73
CA SER A 296 25.15 -6.18 -63.34
C SER A 296 26.50 -6.77 -62.91
N MET A 297 26.48 -7.85 -62.12
CA MET A 297 27.69 -8.55 -61.69
C MET A 297 28.43 -9.21 -62.86
N GLN A 298 27.68 -9.82 -63.79
CA GLN A 298 28.26 -10.48 -64.97
C GLN A 298 28.90 -9.48 -65.93
N THR A 299 28.28 -8.30 -66.10
CA THR A 299 28.83 -7.22 -66.91
C THR A 299 30.10 -6.63 -66.28
N ALA A 300 30.14 -6.44 -64.96
CA ALA A 300 31.33 -5.96 -64.26
C ALA A 300 32.51 -6.95 -64.37
N LEU A 301 32.21 -8.26 -64.28
CA LEU A 301 33.17 -9.33 -64.52
C LEU A 301 33.70 -9.32 -65.96
N ALA A 302 32.80 -9.24 -66.95
CA ALA A 302 33.18 -9.21 -68.37
C ALA A 302 34.02 -7.98 -68.74
N ALA A 303 33.82 -6.86 -68.04
CA ALA A 303 34.57 -5.62 -68.21
C ALA A 303 35.86 -5.54 -67.36
N ASN A 304 36.20 -6.58 -66.58
CA ASN A 304 37.30 -6.57 -65.60
C ASN A 304 37.26 -5.36 -64.66
N ALA A 305 36.07 -4.88 -64.30
CA ALA A 305 35.85 -3.63 -63.58
C ALA A 305 35.28 -3.86 -62.16
N GLN A 306 35.67 -4.97 -61.54
CA GLN A 306 35.15 -5.41 -60.22
C GLN A 306 35.59 -4.52 -59.05
N ASP A 307 36.70 -3.80 -59.21
CA ASP A 307 37.26 -2.86 -58.23
C ASP A 307 37.15 -1.40 -58.70
N THR A 308 36.38 -1.17 -59.76
CA THR A 308 36.10 0.18 -60.29
C THR A 308 34.82 0.72 -59.66
N PRO A 309 34.79 2.01 -59.25
CA PRO A 309 33.57 2.63 -58.72
C PRO A 309 32.37 2.49 -59.67
N ILE A 310 31.22 2.10 -59.13
CA ILE A 310 29.99 1.82 -59.89
C ILE A 310 29.52 3.03 -60.72
N SER A 311 29.81 4.25 -60.26
CA SER A 311 29.50 5.48 -61.01
C SER A 311 30.22 5.61 -62.35
N LEU A 312 31.39 4.98 -62.51
CA LEU A 312 32.22 5.03 -63.71
C LEU A 312 31.94 3.88 -64.68
N LEU A 313 31.06 2.93 -64.30
CA LEU A 313 30.68 1.81 -65.15
C LEU A 313 29.66 2.24 -66.22
N PRO A 314 29.73 1.70 -67.46
CA PRO A 314 28.82 2.07 -68.54
C PRO A 314 27.35 1.75 -68.21
N TYR A 315 26.45 2.71 -68.45
CA TYR A 315 24.99 2.52 -68.35
C TYR A 315 24.48 1.75 -69.57
N HIS A 316 23.99 0.52 -69.38
CA HIS A 316 23.23 -0.17 -70.43
C HIS A 316 21.73 0.05 -70.25
N GLN A 317 21.14 0.85 -71.14
CA GLN A 317 19.70 0.81 -71.40
C GLN A 317 19.35 -0.59 -71.89
N THR A 318 18.48 -1.30 -71.16
CA THR A 318 17.75 -2.42 -71.74
C THR A 318 16.84 -1.87 -72.83
N GLY A 319 17.20 -2.07 -74.09
CA GLY A 319 16.23 -1.98 -75.20
C GLY A 319 15.12 -3.04 -75.01
N PRO A 320 13.91 -2.81 -75.53
CA PRO A 320 12.78 -3.72 -75.31
C PRO A 320 13.06 -5.05 -76.00
N GLN A 321 13.15 -6.14 -75.24
CA GLN A 321 13.09 -7.48 -75.80
C GLN A 321 11.71 -8.08 -75.56
N VAL A 322 11.02 -8.28 -76.68
CA VAL A 322 9.84 -9.14 -76.82
C VAL A 322 10.27 -10.56 -76.45
N GLY A 323 9.68 -11.11 -75.39
CA GLY A 323 9.99 -12.45 -74.90
C GLY A 323 8.84 -12.99 -74.07
N HIS A 324 8.17 -13.99 -74.62
CA HIS A 324 6.93 -14.65 -74.19
C HIS A 324 6.66 -14.78 -72.70
N SER A 325 5.42 -14.46 -72.35
CA SER A 325 4.71 -14.85 -71.14
C SER A 325 4.66 -16.37 -70.97
N GLU A 326 5.31 -16.88 -69.92
CA GLU A 326 4.95 -18.17 -69.31
C GLU A 326 4.60 -17.95 -67.84
N ALA A 327 3.28 -17.96 -67.58
CA ALA A 327 2.71 -17.91 -66.26
C ALA A 327 2.96 -19.25 -65.54
N SER A 328 4.04 -19.33 -64.76
CA SER A 328 4.14 -20.39 -63.74
C SER A 328 3.39 -19.95 -62.48
N ARG A 329 2.15 -20.45 -62.34
CA ARG A 329 1.41 -20.41 -61.09
C ARG A 329 2.21 -21.16 -60.01
N LYS A 330 2.91 -20.43 -59.12
CA LYS A 330 3.32 -20.98 -57.83
C LYS A 330 2.34 -20.51 -56.76
N SER A 331 1.65 -21.51 -56.20
CA SER A 331 0.58 -21.43 -55.23
C SER A 331 0.90 -20.52 -54.05
N SER A 332 -0.09 -19.74 -53.67
CA SER A 332 -0.22 -19.03 -52.40
C SER A 332 -0.06 -19.97 -51.20
N SER A 333 1.15 -20.09 -50.65
CA SER A 333 1.39 -20.61 -49.29
C SER A 333 1.62 -19.50 -48.26
N ARG A 334 1.52 -18.22 -48.67
CA ARG A 334 1.82 -17.03 -47.85
C ARG A 334 0.79 -16.67 -46.77
N LEU A 335 -0.29 -17.44 -46.60
CA LEU A 335 -1.37 -17.06 -45.68
C LEU A 335 -1.44 -17.86 -44.38
N LEU A 336 -0.66 -18.94 -44.22
CA LEU A 336 -0.73 -19.79 -43.02
C LEU A 336 0.45 -19.64 -42.05
N GLY A 337 1.59 -19.10 -42.49
CA GLY A 337 2.79 -18.96 -41.65
C GLY A 337 2.82 -17.72 -40.74
N ASP A 338 1.99 -16.71 -41.03
CA ASP A 338 1.91 -15.45 -40.25
C ASP A 338 0.81 -15.47 -39.18
N ILE A 339 -0.05 -16.51 -39.16
CA ILE A 339 -1.19 -16.60 -38.22
C ILE A 339 -0.80 -17.29 -36.89
N LEU A 340 0.29 -18.05 -36.84
CA LEU A 340 0.57 -18.98 -35.73
C LEU A 340 1.48 -18.46 -34.60
N ASP A 341 1.88 -17.18 -34.58
CA ASP A 341 2.82 -16.71 -33.54
C ASP A 341 2.56 -15.30 -32.99
N HIS A 342 1.35 -14.76 -33.17
CA HIS A 342 0.93 -13.55 -32.48
C HIS A 342 0.38 -13.89 -31.08
N PRO A 343 0.85 -13.24 -30.00
CA PRO A 343 0.23 -13.40 -28.69
C PRO A 343 -1.19 -12.83 -28.74
N VAL A 344 -2.18 -13.66 -28.42
CA VAL A 344 -3.57 -13.23 -28.22
C VAL A 344 -3.58 -12.32 -27.00
N GLY A 345 -3.64 -11.00 -27.23
CA GLY A 345 -3.63 -10.02 -26.14
C GLY A 345 -3.07 -8.63 -26.46
N GLU A 346 -3.00 -8.20 -27.72
CA GLU A 346 -2.87 -6.78 -28.04
C GLU A 346 -3.98 -6.39 -29.00
N LYS A 347 -4.82 -5.44 -28.55
CA LYS A 347 -5.80 -4.77 -29.41
C LYS A 347 -5.09 -4.30 -30.67
N SER A 348 -5.67 -4.65 -31.80
CA SER A 348 -5.31 -4.19 -33.13
C SER A 348 -5.11 -2.67 -33.19
N VAL A 349 -3.86 -2.25 -33.05
CA VAL A 349 -3.38 -0.95 -33.49
C VAL A 349 -2.10 -1.27 -34.26
N ASN A 350 -2.03 -0.81 -35.51
CA ASN A 350 -0.96 -1.03 -36.49
C ASN A 350 -1.11 -2.25 -37.42
N GLN A 351 -2.31 -2.46 -37.97
CA GLN A 351 -2.45 -3.08 -39.30
C GLN A 351 -2.36 -2.06 -40.45
N GLU A 352 -1.91 -0.82 -40.19
CA GLU A 352 -1.82 0.24 -41.20
C GLU A 352 -0.41 0.49 -41.78
N GLU A 353 0.63 -0.23 -41.37
CA GLU A 353 1.98 -0.03 -41.97
C GLU A 353 2.28 -0.92 -43.18
N PHE A 354 1.33 -1.76 -43.64
CA PHE A 354 1.52 -2.58 -44.84
C PHE A 354 0.87 -2.05 -46.11
N LYS A 355 0.25 -0.86 -46.05
CA LYS A 355 -0.27 -0.14 -47.23
C LYS A 355 -0.27 1.38 -47.00
N SER A 356 0.89 1.99 -46.88
CA SER A 356 1.00 3.44 -47.05
C SER A 356 2.35 3.80 -47.66
N ASN A 357 2.32 4.73 -48.62
CA ASN A 357 3.43 5.29 -49.41
C ASN A 357 3.72 4.62 -50.76
N VAL A 358 2.69 4.51 -51.60
CA VAL A 358 2.86 4.26 -53.05
C VAL A 358 3.07 5.56 -53.85
N SER A 359 3.01 6.76 -53.25
CA SER A 359 3.14 8.03 -54.00
C SER A 359 4.46 8.79 -53.84
N GLU A 360 5.17 8.71 -52.71
CA GLU A 360 6.46 9.41 -52.53
C GLU A 360 7.71 8.51 -52.73
N GLY A 361 7.57 7.19 -52.59
CA GLY A 361 8.69 6.24 -52.75
C GLY A 361 9.21 6.08 -54.18
N SER A 362 8.44 6.52 -55.19
CA SER A 362 8.79 6.33 -56.61
C SER A 362 9.89 7.30 -57.10
N LEU A 363 10.04 8.48 -56.48
CA LEU A 363 11.07 9.46 -56.87
C LEU A 363 12.41 9.17 -56.20
N LEU A 364 12.41 8.75 -54.92
CA LEU A 364 13.62 8.38 -54.19
C LEU A 364 14.20 7.02 -54.62
N GLY A 365 13.36 6.05 -55.01
CA GLY A 365 13.82 4.77 -55.56
C GLY A 365 14.56 4.92 -56.89
N ALA A 366 14.19 5.90 -57.72
CA ALA A 366 14.91 6.21 -58.95
C ALA A 366 16.30 6.82 -58.67
N LEU A 367 16.46 7.57 -57.58
CA LEU A 367 17.74 8.18 -57.15
C LEU A 367 18.71 7.15 -56.56
N LEU A 368 18.20 6.08 -55.93
CA LEU A 368 18.99 4.98 -55.35
C LEU A 368 19.36 3.88 -56.35
N SER A 369 18.99 4.06 -57.62
CA SER A 369 19.36 3.16 -58.71
C SER A 369 20.52 3.77 -59.51
N ILE A 370 21.72 3.16 -59.45
CA ILE A 370 22.93 3.67 -60.11
C ILE A 370 23.42 2.60 -61.08
N ASN A 371 23.42 2.88 -62.40
CA ASN A 371 24.04 2.01 -63.43
C ASN A 371 23.69 0.51 -63.33
N GLY A 372 22.42 0.17 -63.04
CA GLY A 372 21.96 -1.22 -62.89
C GLY A 372 22.11 -1.82 -61.49
N TRP A 373 22.56 -1.04 -60.51
CA TRP A 373 22.58 -1.36 -59.08
C TRP A 373 21.40 -0.70 -58.40
N LYS A 374 20.67 -1.43 -57.55
CA LYS A 374 19.38 -1.02 -56.98
C LYS A 374 19.44 -1.05 -55.45
N PHE A 375 19.53 0.12 -54.82
CA PHE A 375 19.62 0.22 -53.36
C PHE A 375 18.28 0.54 -52.68
N ASP A 376 17.16 0.30 -53.39
CA ASP A 376 15.78 0.65 -52.98
C ASP A 376 15.33 0.07 -51.63
N SER A 377 16.04 -0.94 -51.12
CA SER A 377 15.73 -1.58 -49.83
C SER A 377 16.45 -0.96 -48.63
N LEU A 378 17.24 0.09 -48.82
CA LEU A 378 17.89 0.83 -47.74
C LEU A 378 16.92 1.82 -47.07
N PRO A 379 16.90 1.90 -45.72
CA PRO A 379 16.04 2.83 -45.00
C PRO A 379 16.57 4.28 -45.08
N ILE A 380 15.73 5.20 -45.53
CA ILE A 380 16.07 6.62 -45.69
C ILE A 380 15.36 7.47 -44.62
N THR A 381 16.01 8.50 -44.10
CA THR A 381 15.39 9.50 -43.21
C THR A 381 14.50 10.46 -44.00
N THR A 382 13.20 10.49 -43.72
CA THR A 382 12.27 11.53 -44.22
C THR A 382 11.92 12.49 -43.08
N GLY A 383 12.84 13.42 -42.76
CA GLY A 383 12.63 14.45 -41.73
C GLY A 383 12.70 13.95 -40.27
N LYS A 384 12.86 14.90 -39.33
CA LYS A 384 13.01 14.65 -37.88
C LYS A 384 11.79 13.89 -37.34
N THR A 385 11.98 12.60 -37.06
CA THR A 385 11.06 11.80 -36.26
C THR A 385 11.82 11.29 -35.03
N ASP A 386 11.31 11.59 -33.85
CA ASP A 386 11.86 11.20 -32.53
C ASP A 386 11.80 9.68 -32.26
N SER A 387 11.62 8.86 -33.29
CA SER A 387 11.41 7.42 -33.18
C SER A 387 12.60 6.62 -33.70
N GLY A 388 13.62 6.46 -32.86
CA GLY A 388 14.62 5.38 -32.95
C GLY A 388 15.64 5.44 -34.10
N TYR A 389 16.93 5.32 -33.75
CA TYR A 389 18.06 5.36 -34.69
C TYR A 389 18.11 4.23 -35.74
N TYR A 390 17.32 3.15 -35.61
CA TYR A 390 17.41 1.95 -36.43
C TYR A 390 16.06 1.51 -36.99
N SER A 391 16.07 1.06 -38.25
CA SER A 391 14.93 0.43 -38.92
C SER A 391 14.47 -0.87 -38.24
N ALA A 392 13.27 -1.33 -38.58
CA ALA A 392 12.71 -2.60 -38.10
C ALA A 392 13.62 -3.82 -38.40
N ARG A 393 14.41 -3.74 -39.48
CA ARG A 393 15.39 -4.78 -39.86
C ARG A 393 16.77 -4.59 -39.23
N GLY A 394 17.05 -3.45 -38.59
CA GLY A 394 18.26 -3.22 -37.79
C GLY A 394 19.32 -2.31 -38.43
N LEU A 395 19.16 -1.91 -39.69
CA LEU A 395 20.03 -0.89 -40.30
C LEU A 395 19.65 0.51 -39.82
N PRO A 396 20.61 1.43 -39.65
CA PRO A 396 20.33 2.82 -39.31
C PRO A 396 19.63 3.51 -40.48
N PHE A 397 18.86 4.56 -40.18
CA PHE A 397 18.31 5.40 -41.23
C PHE A 397 19.41 6.28 -41.83
N TYR A 398 19.45 6.34 -43.16
CA TYR A 398 20.46 7.08 -43.90
C TYR A 398 19.92 8.40 -44.45
N GLU A 399 20.75 9.44 -44.44
CA GLU A 399 20.43 10.73 -45.05
C GLU A 399 20.72 10.68 -46.57
N PRO A 400 19.77 11.09 -47.44
CA PRO A 400 19.95 11.02 -48.89
C PRO A 400 21.19 11.75 -49.41
N GLU A 401 21.48 12.91 -48.84
CA GLU A 401 22.56 13.82 -49.30
C GLU A 401 23.95 13.22 -49.10
N THR A 402 24.16 12.45 -48.03
CA THR A 402 25.44 11.81 -47.71
C THR A 402 25.53 10.38 -48.24
N LEU A 403 24.39 9.69 -48.40
CA LEU A 403 24.32 8.31 -48.87
C LEU A 403 24.66 8.20 -50.37
N LEU A 404 24.09 9.07 -51.21
CA LEU A 404 24.25 8.98 -52.67
C LEU A 404 25.71 9.10 -53.14
N PRO A 405 26.54 10.02 -52.61
CA PRO A 405 27.97 10.06 -52.93
C PRO A 405 28.71 8.79 -52.51
N ARG A 406 28.34 8.20 -51.36
CA ARG A 406 28.96 6.96 -50.86
C ARG A 406 28.63 5.78 -51.77
N LEU A 407 27.37 5.61 -52.18
CA LEU A 407 26.94 4.53 -53.06
C LEU A 407 27.59 4.59 -54.45
N LYS A 408 27.85 5.79 -54.96
CA LYS A 408 28.55 6.01 -56.25
C LYS A 408 30.01 5.57 -56.25
N ASN A 409 30.64 5.54 -55.08
CA ASN A 409 32.05 5.18 -54.90
C ASN A 409 32.27 3.68 -54.57
N LEU A 410 31.20 2.92 -54.32
CA LEU A 410 31.30 1.49 -54.05
C LEU A 410 31.76 0.73 -55.31
N THR A 411 32.53 -0.33 -55.11
CA THR A 411 32.89 -1.28 -56.17
C THR A 411 31.91 -2.46 -56.19
N PRO A 412 31.81 -3.20 -57.31
CA PRO A 412 31.04 -4.44 -57.37
C PRO A 412 31.37 -5.46 -56.27
N ASN A 413 32.63 -5.57 -55.86
CA ASN A 413 33.04 -6.44 -54.74
C ASN A 413 32.52 -5.91 -53.39
N ASP A 414 32.60 -4.60 -53.15
CA ASP A 414 32.06 -3.98 -51.94
C ASP A 414 30.55 -4.16 -51.81
N VAL A 415 29.81 -4.14 -52.93
CA VAL A 415 28.36 -4.37 -52.91
C VAL A 415 28.04 -5.81 -52.52
N ASN A 416 28.78 -6.79 -53.04
CA ASN A 416 28.62 -8.19 -52.64
C ASN A 416 28.93 -8.40 -51.16
N GLU A 417 30.00 -7.79 -50.64
CA GLU A 417 30.30 -7.80 -49.21
C GLU A 417 29.18 -7.12 -48.39
N MET A 418 28.67 -5.98 -48.86
CA MET A 418 27.59 -5.26 -48.21
C MET A 418 26.28 -6.07 -48.15
N GLU A 419 25.94 -6.84 -49.18
CA GLU A 419 24.79 -7.75 -49.16
C GLU A 419 24.89 -8.76 -48.01
N HIS A 420 26.07 -9.35 -47.81
CA HIS A 420 26.33 -10.30 -46.73
C HIS A 420 26.32 -9.64 -45.35
N VAL A 421 26.91 -8.46 -45.20
CA VAL A 421 26.90 -7.70 -43.93
C VAL A 421 25.48 -7.30 -43.56
N HIS A 422 24.68 -6.83 -44.52
CA HIS A 422 23.28 -6.47 -44.28
C HIS A 422 22.40 -7.68 -43.96
N ASP A 423 22.62 -8.82 -44.63
CA ASP A 423 21.97 -10.09 -44.28
C ASP A 423 22.27 -10.50 -42.83
N ALA A 424 23.53 -10.40 -42.40
CA ALA A 424 23.93 -10.69 -41.03
C ALA A 424 23.22 -9.78 -40.01
N VAL A 425 23.09 -8.47 -40.30
CA VAL A 425 22.35 -7.53 -39.44
C VAL A 425 20.86 -7.89 -39.37
N TYR A 426 20.24 -8.15 -40.52
CA TYR A 426 18.83 -8.53 -40.64
C TYR A 426 18.53 -9.82 -39.87
N PHE A 427 19.38 -10.84 -40.05
CA PHE A 427 19.30 -12.11 -39.36
C PHE A 427 19.44 -11.93 -37.85
N ASN A 428 20.48 -11.24 -37.38
CA ASN A 428 20.73 -11.02 -35.96
C ASN A 428 19.58 -10.27 -35.28
N LYS A 429 19.06 -9.22 -35.91
CA LYS A 429 17.92 -8.46 -35.38
C LYS A 429 16.66 -9.33 -35.30
N GLY A 430 16.40 -10.10 -36.35
CA GLY A 430 15.27 -11.03 -36.43
C GLY A 430 15.33 -12.12 -35.37
N ILE A 431 16.47 -12.81 -35.26
CA ILE A 431 16.73 -13.81 -34.22
C ILE A 431 16.57 -13.21 -32.83
N GLN A 432 17.06 -12.00 -32.59
CA GLN A 432 16.92 -11.37 -31.28
C GLN A 432 15.45 -11.07 -30.94
N LYS A 433 14.62 -10.68 -31.91
CA LYS A 433 13.16 -10.51 -31.71
C LYS A 433 12.50 -11.85 -31.38
N ILE A 434 12.80 -12.90 -32.14
CA ILE A 434 12.27 -14.25 -31.94
C ILE A 434 12.70 -14.81 -30.58
N ARG A 435 13.97 -14.63 -30.20
CA ARG A 435 14.52 -15.02 -28.90
C ARG A 435 13.75 -14.38 -27.75
N LYS A 436 13.37 -13.10 -27.87
CA LYS A 436 12.57 -12.43 -26.83
C LYS A 436 11.20 -13.08 -26.69
N GLY A 437 10.48 -13.29 -27.80
CA GLY A 437 9.17 -13.96 -27.78
C GLY A 437 9.24 -15.39 -27.21
N ARG A 438 10.23 -16.19 -27.64
CA ARG A 438 10.41 -17.57 -27.13
C ARG A 438 10.78 -17.60 -25.64
N ARG A 439 11.59 -16.65 -25.17
CA ARG A 439 11.91 -16.53 -23.73
C ARG A 439 10.66 -16.27 -22.89
N ASP A 440 9.76 -15.42 -23.38
CA ASP A 440 8.51 -15.14 -22.67
C ASP A 440 7.57 -16.36 -22.69
N LYS A 441 7.50 -17.10 -23.81
CA LYS A 441 6.78 -18.40 -23.87
C LYS A 441 7.34 -19.42 -22.88
N TRP A 442 8.67 -19.55 -22.79
CA TRP A 442 9.32 -20.45 -21.82
C TRP A 442 9.02 -20.06 -20.37
N LEU A 443 8.95 -18.77 -20.06
CA LEU A 443 8.57 -18.32 -18.72
C LEU A 443 7.14 -18.76 -18.37
N ARG A 444 6.19 -18.58 -19.31
CA ARG A 444 4.80 -19.04 -19.15
C ARG A 444 4.70 -20.57 -19.03
N TYR A 445 5.49 -21.31 -19.82
CA TYR A 445 5.58 -22.78 -19.72
C TYR A 445 5.99 -23.21 -18.31
N TRP A 446 7.03 -22.58 -17.73
CA TRP A 446 7.46 -22.92 -16.38
C TRP A 446 6.46 -22.51 -15.29
N GLN A 447 5.75 -21.39 -15.47
CA GLN A 447 4.64 -21.03 -14.56
C GLN A 447 3.56 -22.12 -14.54
N TYR A 448 3.13 -22.55 -15.73
CA TYR A 448 2.15 -23.63 -15.86
C TYR A 448 2.64 -24.95 -15.25
N LYS A 449 3.87 -25.38 -15.56
CA LYS A 449 4.45 -26.62 -15.02
C LYS A 449 4.70 -26.59 -13.51
N ALA A 450 4.87 -25.41 -12.93
CA ALA A 450 4.93 -25.21 -11.49
C ALA A 450 3.54 -25.24 -10.81
N GLY A 451 2.44 -25.30 -11.58
CA GLY A 451 1.07 -25.28 -11.05
C GLY A 451 0.62 -23.87 -10.62
N ILE A 452 1.22 -22.83 -11.20
CA ILE A 452 0.94 -21.42 -10.89
C ILE A 452 0.18 -20.79 -12.08
N PRO A 453 -0.76 -19.86 -11.83
CA PRO A 453 -1.43 -19.14 -12.91
C PRO A 453 -0.46 -18.40 -13.84
N ILE A 454 -0.71 -18.47 -15.15
CA ILE A 454 0.13 -17.83 -16.17
C ILE A 454 -0.11 -16.31 -16.17
N GLY A 455 0.96 -15.52 -16.23
CA GLY A 455 0.88 -14.06 -16.39
C GLY A 455 0.98 -13.26 -15.08
N MET A 456 1.45 -13.88 -14.00
CA MET A 456 1.59 -13.21 -12.69
C MET A 456 2.66 -12.11 -12.70
N THR A 457 2.34 -10.98 -12.06
CA THR A 457 3.28 -9.86 -11.82
C THR A 457 3.82 -9.89 -10.39
N LYS A 458 5.01 -9.31 -10.17
CA LYS A 458 5.69 -9.28 -8.85
C LYS A 458 4.89 -8.61 -7.74
N ARG A 459 3.97 -7.70 -8.07
CA ARG A 459 3.22 -6.91 -7.05
C ARG A 459 2.01 -7.64 -6.48
N ALA A 460 1.43 -8.58 -7.23
CA ALA A 460 0.18 -9.25 -6.89
C ALA A 460 0.39 -10.74 -6.55
N THR A 461 1.64 -11.19 -6.40
CA THR A 461 1.97 -12.61 -6.29
C THR A 461 1.31 -13.30 -5.09
N ASP A 462 1.37 -12.68 -3.91
CA ASP A 462 0.92 -13.33 -2.67
C ASP A 462 -0.60 -13.49 -2.58
N SER A 463 -1.37 -12.44 -2.94
CA SER A 463 -2.85 -12.51 -2.94
C SER A 463 -3.36 -13.49 -4.00
N ILE A 464 -2.83 -13.40 -5.22
CA ILE A 464 -3.22 -14.32 -6.32
C ILE A 464 -2.90 -15.77 -5.93
N LEU A 465 -1.72 -16.03 -5.37
CA LEU A 465 -1.31 -17.38 -4.97
C LEU A 465 -2.19 -17.92 -3.85
N LYS A 466 -2.52 -17.11 -2.84
CA LYS A 466 -3.42 -17.50 -1.75
C LYS A 466 -4.83 -17.86 -2.28
N ASN A 467 -5.37 -17.04 -3.18
CA ASN A 467 -6.70 -17.28 -3.78
C ASN A 467 -6.71 -18.49 -4.72
N HIS A 468 -5.63 -18.70 -5.47
CA HIS A 468 -5.49 -19.88 -6.33
C HIS A 468 -5.40 -21.18 -5.52
N LEU A 469 -4.57 -21.21 -4.47
CA LEU A 469 -4.43 -22.38 -3.61
C LEU A 469 -5.73 -22.72 -2.88
N SER A 470 -6.48 -21.71 -2.40
CA SER A 470 -7.78 -21.96 -1.78
C SER A 470 -8.82 -22.48 -2.79
N SER A 471 -8.83 -21.95 -4.01
CA SER A 471 -9.67 -22.46 -5.10
C SER A 471 -9.36 -23.92 -5.44
N ILE A 472 -8.08 -24.32 -5.47
CA ILE A 472 -7.67 -25.72 -5.70
C ILE A 472 -8.23 -26.67 -4.64
N LEU A 473 -8.19 -26.28 -3.37
CA LEU A 473 -8.68 -27.12 -2.27
C LEU A 473 -10.21 -27.22 -2.25
N ASN A 474 -10.89 -26.13 -2.59
CA ASN A 474 -12.36 -26.08 -2.60
C ASN A 474 -12.97 -26.73 -3.85
N HIS A 475 -12.16 -27.10 -4.84
CA HIS A 475 -12.64 -27.75 -6.05
C HIS A 475 -13.15 -29.17 -5.75
N VAL A 476 -14.36 -29.47 -6.23
CA VAL A 476 -15.04 -30.76 -6.06
C VAL A 476 -15.40 -31.31 -7.44
N ASP A 477 -14.83 -32.45 -7.78
CA ASP A 477 -15.11 -33.15 -9.03
C ASP A 477 -16.34 -34.05 -8.82
N THR A 478 -17.35 -33.94 -9.69
CA THR A 478 -18.59 -34.74 -9.62
C THR A 478 -18.77 -35.50 -10.93
N GLU A 479 -18.76 -36.84 -10.87
CA GLU A 479 -18.98 -37.72 -12.02
C GLU A 479 -20.27 -38.50 -11.81
N THR A 480 -21.20 -38.41 -12.76
CA THR A 480 -22.45 -39.19 -12.74
C THR A 480 -22.33 -40.32 -13.75
N ASN A 481 -22.32 -41.56 -13.27
CA ASN A 481 -22.28 -42.76 -14.10
C ASN A 481 -23.58 -43.55 -13.94
N PHE A 482 -24.14 -44.00 -15.06
CA PHE A 482 -25.34 -44.84 -15.03
C PHE A 482 -24.95 -46.29 -14.72
N ASN A 483 -25.44 -46.83 -13.61
CA ASN A 483 -25.19 -48.22 -13.23
C ASN A 483 -26.28 -49.12 -13.82
N GLU A 484 -25.97 -49.78 -14.94
CA GLU A 484 -26.89 -50.67 -15.65
C GLU A 484 -27.40 -51.84 -14.80
N ALA A 485 -26.60 -52.36 -13.86
CA ALA A 485 -26.98 -53.50 -13.02
C ALA A 485 -28.00 -53.11 -11.94
N LYS A 486 -28.00 -51.85 -11.49
CA LYS A 486 -28.92 -51.32 -10.48
C LYS A 486 -30.04 -50.45 -11.07
N ASN A 487 -29.98 -50.16 -12.38
CA ASN A 487 -30.87 -49.24 -13.08
C ASN A 487 -31.01 -47.88 -12.38
N MET A 488 -29.88 -47.35 -11.90
CA MET A 488 -29.82 -46.10 -11.12
C MET A 488 -28.58 -45.29 -11.51
N GLU A 489 -28.68 -43.97 -11.38
CA GLU A 489 -27.54 -43.07 -11.49
C GLU A 489 -26.72 -43.09 -10.20
N GLU A 490 -25.42 -43.37 -10.33
CA GLU A 490 -24.46 -43.26 -9.23
C GLU A 490 -23.64 -41.97 -9.42
N VAL A 491 -23.63 -41.12 -8.39
CA VAL A 491 -22.88 -39.86 -8.39
C VAL A 491 -21.65 -40.02 -7.51
N TYR A 492 -20.47 -39.92 -8.11
CA TYR A 492 -19.18 -39.98 -7.45
C TYR A 492 -18.69 -38.55 -7.20
N ILE A 493 -18.44 -38.22 -5.93
CA ILE A 493 -17.94 -36.89 -5.51
C ILE A 493 -16.51 -37.05 -5.00
N THR A 494 -15.55 -36.44 -5.68
CA THR A 494 -14.14 -36.46 -5.30
C THR A 494 -13.75 -35.10 -4.67
N LYS A 495 -13.22 -35.14 -3.44
CA LYS A 495 -12.72 -33.97 -2.71
C LYS A 495 -11.21 -34.02 -2.57
N ARG A 496 -10.57 -32.85 -2.58
CA ARG A 496 -9.11 -32.72 -2.46
C ARG A 496 -8.71 -32.50 -1.01
N ILE A 497 -7.68 -33.24 -0.57
CA ILE A 497 -7.08 -33.10 0.77
C ILE A 497 -5.62 -32.68 0.57
N PRO A 498 -5.15 -31.60 1.22
CA PRO A 498 -3.76 -31.16 1.07
C PRO A 498 -2.80 -32.19 1.67
N ASN A 499 -1.69 -32.43 0.98
CA ASN A 499 -0.59 -33.25 1.50
C ASN A 499 0.42 -32.38 2.29
N ALA A 500 1.46 -33.00 2.84
CA ALA A 500 2.51 -32.31 3.60
C ALA A 500 3.35 -31.32 2.76
N ASN A 501 3.31 -31.45 1.43
CA ASN A 501 4.02 -30.58 0.48
C ASN A 501 3.14 -29.39 0.03
N PHE A 502 1.94 -29.25 0.58
CA PHE A 502 1.06 -28.12 0.31
C PHE A 502 1.44 -26.92 1.18
N LEU A 503 1.45 -25.72 0.61
CA LEU A 503 1.82 -24.50 1.32
C LEU A 503 0.93 -24.28 2.55
N GLY A 504 1.54 -24.19 3.73
CA GLY A 504 0.82 -24.03 5.01
C GLY A 504 0.36 -25.33 5.66
N ASN A 505 0.58 -26.49 5.03
CA ASN A 505 0.21 -27.81 5.55
C ASN A 505 1.44 -28.68 5.86
N SER A 506 2.54 -28.06 6.30
CA SER A 506 3.75 -28.78 6.68
C SER A 506 3.50 -29.65 7.92
N ASN A 507 4.11 -30.83 7.97
CA ASN A 507 4.12 -31.67 9.16
C ASN A 507 4.88 -31.04 10.34
N ILE A 508 5.68 -30.01 10.08
CA ILE A 508 6.46 -29.29 11.08
C ILE A 508 5.78 -27.96 11.36
N THR A 509 5.31 -27.80 12.60
CA THR A 509 4.83 -26.53 13.13
C THR A 509 5.91 -25.89 14.00
N GLY A 510 6.05 -24.56 13.94
CA GLY A 510 7.02 -23.84 14.78
C GLY A 510 6.68 -23.96 16.27
N LEU A 511 7.67 -24.29 17.11
CA LEU A 511 7.55 -24.19 18.56
C LEU A 511 7.80 -22.73 18.97
N LYS A 512 6.77 -22.07 19.51
CA LYS A 512 6.93 -20.71 20.02
C LYS A 512 7.76 -20.74 21.31
N PRO A 513 8.73 -19.82 21.48
CA PRO A 513 9.49 -19.72 22.71
C PRO A 513 8.62 -19.17 23.85
N PRO A 514 8.96 -19.45 25.12
CA PRO A 514 8.10 -19.16 26.27
C PRO A 514 7.84 -17.65 26.52
N TYR A 515 8.66 -16.76 25.94
CA TYR A 515 8.47 -15.31 26.04
C TYR A 515 7.48 -14.74 25.01
N VAL A 516 7.00 -15.54 24.06
CA VAL A 516 5.95 -15.15 23.12
C VAL A 516 4.61 -15.51 23.75
N SER A 517 3.91 -14.50 24.26
CA SER A 517 2.52 -14.62 24.68
C SER A 517 1.61 -14.57 23.45
N ASP A 518 0.68 -15.51 23.34
CA ASP A 518 -0.40 -15.47 22.37
C ASP A 518 -1.46 -14.45 22.83
N ASN A 519 -1.16 -13.17 22.62
CA ASN A 519 -2.09 -12.05 22.80
C ASN A 519 -2.51 -11.49 21.45
#